data_AF-A0A2V6BQA5-F1
#
_entry.id   AF-A0A2V6BQA5-F1
#
_cell.length_a   1.000
_cell.length_b   1.000
_cell.length_c   1.000
_cell.angle_alpha   90.00
_cell.angle_beta   90.00
_cell.angle_gamma   90.00
#
_symmetry.space_group_name_H-M   'P 1'
#
loop_
_entity.id
_entity.type
_entity.pdbx_description
1 polymer ?
#
loop_
_entity_poly.entity_id
_entity_poly.type
_entity_poly.pdbx_seq_one_letter_code
_entity_poly.pdbx_strand_id
1 'polypeptide(L)'
;VGGAIFNTQLPMSQRLKAVFTSGKFYAGWYPKQWLPANAGDLDKLHADLRPHLRYAARTSKKLARRLFHAMARFGPKLDREQLLLSRFVGIATELFAISATCSFAQYKIDSGEPADEVLSVASYFCRSAKMRIDHHFAGTLCNADRAGYDLTQELLAGKHEGFRKGIV
;
A
#
# COMPACT_ATOMS: atom_id res chain seq x y z
N VAL A 1 -3.78 2.77 20.31
CA VAL A 1 -3.55 4.22 20.09
C VAL A 1 -4.27 4.78 18.85
N GLY A 2 -4.75 3.97 17.88
CA GLY A 2 -5.40 4.48 16.65
C GLY A 2 -6.91 4.79 16.69
N GLY A 3 -7.66 4.30 17.68
CA GLY A 3 -9.14 4.38 17.68
C GLY A 3 -9.75 5.74 18.04
N ALA A 4 -8.98 6.65 18.67
CA ALA A 4 -9.51 7.92 19.17
C ALA A 4 -9.48 9.07 18.14
N ILE A 5 -8.78 8.91 17.01
CA ILE A 5 -8.63 9.96 15.99
C ILE A 5 -9.87 10.03 15.09
N PHE A 6 -10.60 8.93 14.95
CA PHE A 6 -11.78 8.80 14.07
C PHE A 6 -13.13 8.88 14.80
N ASN A 7 -13.13 8.95 16.14
CA ASN A 7 -14.38 9.10 16.89
C ASN A 7 -14.79 10.59 16.94
N THR A 8 -15.79 10.95 16.13
CA THR A 8 -16.33 12.31 16.02
C THR A 8 -17.17 12.74 17.22
N GLN A 9 -17.46 11.84 18.17
CA GLN A 9 -18.22 12.13 19.39
C GLN A 9 -17.35 12.60 20.57
N LEU A 10 -16.02 12.65 20.41
CA LEU A 10 -15.11 13.06 21.50
C LEU A 10 -14.88 14.58 21.55
N PRO A 11 -14.77 15.18 22.77
CA PRO A 11 -14.50 16.59 22.95
C PRO A 11 -13.24 17.04 22.19
N MET A 12 -13.27 18.25 21.62
CA MET A 12 -12.18 18.86 20.85
C MET A 12 -10.81 18.76 21.55
N SER A 13 -10.77 18.85 22.89
CA SER A 13 -9.56 18.73 23.71
C SER A 13 -8.94 17.32 23.71
N GLN A 14 -9.74 16.26 23.65
CA GLN A 14 -9.25 14.88 23.57
C GLN A 14 -8.73 14.53 22.17
N ARG A 15 -9.36 15.08 21.13
CA ARG A 15 -8.85 14.99 19.74
C ARG A 15 -7.53 15.72 19.61
N LEU A 16 -7.38 16.90 20.22
CA LEU A 16 -6.10 17.63 20.26
C LEU A 16 -5.01 16.85 21.00
N LYS A 17 -5.34 16.24 22.15
CA LYS A 17 -4.38 15.44 22.94
C LYS A 17 -3.92 14.19 22.18
N ALA A 18 -4.83 13.53 21.44
CA ALA A 18 -4.51 12.40 20.57
C ALA A 18 -3.66 12.79 19.36
N VAL A 19 -3.91 13.98 18.77
CA VAL A 19 -3.06 14.57 17.73
C VAL A 19 -1.67 14.91 18.28
N PHE A 20 -1.57 15.39 19.53
CA PHE A 20 -0.29 15.80 20.15
C PHE A 20 0.59 14.60 20.55
N THR A 21 0.02 13.55 21.14
CA THR A 21 0.75 12.30 21.42
C THR A 21 1.15 11.57 20.15
N SER A 22 0.27 11.57 19.14
CA SER A 22 0.60 11.08 17.79
C SER A 22 1.70 11.92 17.15
N GLY A 23 1.70 13.24 17.35
CA GLY A 23 2.70 14.16 16.82
C GLY A 23 4.13 13.81 17.28
N LYS A 24 4.34 13.53 18.58
CA LYS A 24 5.64 13.08 19.10
C LYS A 24 6.07 11.73 18.51
N PHE A 25 5.14 10.78 18.39
CA PHE A 25 5.42 9.49 17.76
C PHE A 25 5.85 9.66 16.30
N TYR A 26 5.08 10.42 15.51
CA TYR A 26 5.37 10.64 14.09
C TYR A 26 6.63 11.48 13.86
N ALA A 27 6.94 12.45 14.73
CA ALA A 27 8.19 13.22 14.68
C ALA A 27 9.43 12.31 14.81
N GLY A 28 9.37 11.26 15.62
CA GLY A 28 10.46 10.28 15.73
C GLY A 28 10.43 9.18 14.66
N TRP A 29 9.24 8.76 14.21
CA TRP A 29 9.06 7.66 13.25
C TRP A 29 9.25 8.07 11.79
N TYR A 30 8.79 9.27 11.40
CA TYR A 30 8.79 9.71 10.00
C TYR A 30 10.21 9.90 9.44
N PRO A 31 11.16 10.54 10.15
CA PRO A 31 12.55 10.62 9.67
C PRO A 31 13.18 9.23 9.44
N LYS A 32 12.85 8.24 10.29
CA LYS A 32 13.29 6.85 10.12
C LYS A 32 12.74 6.18 8.85
N GLN A 33 11.75 6.76 8.18
CA GLN A 33 11.29 6.26 6.89
C GLN A 33 12.19 6.68 5.73
N TRP A 34 13.09 7.63 5.93
CA TRP A 34 14.07 8.09 4.93
C TRP A 34 15.42 7.37 5.03
N LEU A 35 15.68 6.71 6.16
CA LEU A 35 16.85 5.86 6.35
C LEU A 35 16.79 4.60 5.47
N PRO A 36 17.95 3.96 5.18
CA PRO A 36 18.00 2.69 4.47
C PRO A 36 17.05 1.66 5.08
N ALA A 37 16.35 0.92 4.23
CA ALA A 37 15.42 -0.09 4.70
C ALA A 37 16.19 -1.30 5.23
N ASN A 38 15.81 -1.78 6.41
CA ASN A 38 16.28 -3.04 6.94
C ASN A 38 15.39 -4.17 6.40
N ALA A 39 15.98 -5.09 5.62
CA ALA A 39 15.29 -6.25 5.07
C ALA A 39 15.46 -7.51 5.93
N GLY A 40 16.03 -7.37 7.14
CA GLY A 40 16.39 -8.48 8.01
C GLY A 40 17.75 -9.08 7.69
N ASP A 41 18.02 -10.23 8.28
CA ASP A 41 19.20 -11.05 7.97
C ASP A 41 18.99 -11.75 6.62
N LEU A 42 19.64 -11.24 5.59
CA LEU A 42 19.56 -11.76 4.22
C LEU A 42 20.62 -12.83 3.94
N ASP A 43 21.57 -13.06 4.85
CA ASP A 43 22.69 -13.97 4.59
C ASP A 43 22.24 -15.43 4.58
N LYS A 44 21.15 -15.73 5.29
CA LYS A 44 20.47 -17.03 5.30
C LYS A 44 19.58 -17.26 4.08
N LEU A 45 19.43 -16.27 3.20
CA LEU A 45 18.58 -16.37 2.02
C LEU A 45 19.43 -16.62 0.77
N HIS A 46 18.89 -17.40 -0.16
CA HIS A 46 19.48 -17.63 -1.47
C HIS A 46 19.74 -16.29 -2.18
N ALA A 47 20.91 -16.16 -2.82
CA ALA A 47 21.39 -14.91 -3.38
C ALA A 47 20.37 -14.23 -4.31
N ASP A 48 19.66 -15.01 -5.12
CA ASP A 48 18.66 -14.52 -6.08
C ASP A 48 17.36 -14.01 -5.45
N LEU A 49 17.05 -14.42 -4.22
CA LEU A 49 15.86 -13.93 -3.49
C LEU A 49 16.15 -12.60 -2.76
N ARG A 50 17.43 -12.33 -2.41
CA ARG A 50 17.83 -11.13 -1.66
C ARG A 50 17.41 -9.81 -2.34
N PRO A 51 17.55 -9.62 -3.66
CA PRO A 51 17.09 -8.40 -4.34
C PRO A 51 15.58 -8.18 -4.23
N HIS A 52 14.78 -9.25 -4.20
CA HIS A 52 13.33 -9.17 -4.08
C HIS A 52 12.91 -8.70 -2.67
N LEU A 53 13.49 -9.26 -1.61
CA LEU A 53 13.26 -8.76 -0.25
C LEU A 53 13.79 -7.33 -0.04
N ARG A 54 14.98 -6.98 -0.57
CA ARG A 54 15.48 -5.59 -0.53
C ARG A 54 14.56 -4.62 -1.24
N TYR A 55 13.94 -5.03 -2.35
CA TYR A 55 12.91 -4.24 -3.00
C TYR A 55 11.69 -4.08 -2.09
N ALA A 56 11.19 -5.17 -1.50
CA ALA A 56 10.01 -5.13 -0.63
C ALA A 56 10.22 -4.21 0.58
N ALA A 57 11.38 -4.29 1.25
CA ALA A 57 11.71 -3.44 2.39
C ALA A 57 11.78 -1.94 2.02
N ARG A 58 12.48 -1.59 0.93
CA ARG A 58 12.56 -0.20 0.44
C ARG A 58 11.21 0.34 0.01
N THR A 59 10.42 -0.49 -0.65
CA THR A 59 9.12 -0.09 -1.18
C THR A 59 8.07 0.01 -0.08
N SER A 60 8.17 -0.79 0.99
CA SER A 60 7.39 -0.62 2.22
C SER A 60 7.64 0.74 2.88
N LYS A 61 8.91 1.18 2.96
CA LYS A 61 9.25 2.55 3.40
C LYS A 61 8.62 3.62 2.50
N LYS A 62 8.68 3.45 1.18
CA LYS A 62 8.02 4.33 0.21
C LYS A 62 6.50 4.39 0.41
N LEU A 63 5.86 3.23 0.58
CA LEU A 63 4.43 3.10 0.85
C LEU A 63 4.06 3.85 2.14
N ALA A 64 4.78 3.62 3.23
CA ALA A 64 4.55 4.28 4.51
C ALA A 64 4.62 5.81 4.39
N ARG A 65 5.61 6.35 3.67
CA ARG A 65 5.71 7.80 3.42
C ARG A 65 4.52 8.31 2.61
N ARG A 66 4.13 7.63 1.53
CA ARG A 66 3.01 8.03 0.67
C ARG A 66 1.68 8.02 1.41
N LEU A 67 1.43 6.96 2.19
CA LEU A 67 0.25 6.87 3.06
C LEU A 67 0.25 7.99 4.11
N PHE A 68 1.40 8.26 4.74
CA PHE A 68 1.52 9.37 5.69
C PHE A 68 1.21 10.73 5.06
N HIS A 69 1.72 10.99 3.85
CA HIS A 69 1.38 12.21 3.12
C HIS A 69 -0.11 12.29 2.75
N ALA A 70 -0.74 11.17 2.40
CA ALA A 70 -2.19 11.12 2.17
C ALA A 70 -2.97 11.44 3.46
N MET A 71 -2.58 10.84 4.60
CA MET A 71 -3.16 11.16 5.91
C MET A 71 -2.98 12.64 6.27
N ALA A 72 -1.81 13.22 6.02
CA ALA A 72 -1.54 14.63 6.28
C ALA A 72 -2.38 15.56 5.37
N ARG A 73 -2.57 15.17 4.10
CA ARG A 73 -3.33 15.96 3.11
C ARG A 73 -4.84 15.92 3.35
N PHE A 74 -5.40 14.73 3.56
CA PHE A 74 -6.84 14.52 3.64
C PHE A 74 -7.38 14.49 5.08
N GLY A 75 -6.52 14.20 6.06
CA GLY A 75 -6.90 14.11 7.46
C GLY A 75 -8.06 13.13 7.68
N PRO A 76 -9.08 13.50 8.49
CA PRO A 76 -10.26 12.67 8.72
C PRO A 76 -11.07 12.34 7.46
N LYS A 77 -10.89 13.09 6.36
CA LYS A 77 -11.60 12.83 5.09
C LYS A 77 -10.97 11.71 4.27
N LEU A 78 -9.80 11.19 4.65
CA LEU A 78 -9.14 10.09 3.94
C LEU A 78 -10.03 8.84 3.83
N ASP A 79 -10.92 8.61 4.80
CA ASP A 79 -11.86 7.48 4.79
C ASP A 79 -12.85 7.54 3.60
N ARG A 80 -13.05 8.73 3.04
CA ARG A 80 -13.87 8.93 1.83
C ARG A 80 -13.08 8.66 0.54
N GLU A 81 -11.75 8.59 0.61
CA GLU A 81 -10.86 8.32 -0.52
C GLU A 81 -10.63 6.81 -0.70
N GLN A 82 -11.72 6.05 -0.81
CA GLN A 82 -11.69 4.58 -0.80
C GLN A 82 -10.85 3.99 -1.94
N LEU A 83 -10.89 4.59 -3.13
CA LEU A 83 -10.07 4.14 -4.27
C LEU A 83 -8.57 4.35 -4.01
N LEU A 84 -8.18 5.47 -3.40
CA LEU A 84 -6.79 5.71 -2.99
C LEU A 84 -6.34 4.70 -1.93
N LEU A 85 -7.19 4.46 -0.93
CA LEU A 85 -6.89 3.49 0.13
C LEU A 85 -6.76 2.07 -0.43
N SER A 86 -7.66 1.68 -1.35
CA SER A 86 -7.60 0.39 -2.05
C SER A 86 -6.27 0.21 -2.78
N ARG A 87 -5.73 1.24 -3.44
CA ARG A 87 -4.40 1.18 -4.07
C ARG A 87 -3.28 0.98 -3.06
N PHE A 88 -3.33 1.65 -1.91
CA PHE A 88 -2.34 1.43 -0.84
C PHE A 88 -2.41 0.01 -0.27
N VAL A 89 -3.61 -0.53 -0.08
CA VAL A 89 -3.81 -1.92 0.34
C VAL A 89 -3.28 -2.88 -0.72
N GLY A 90 -3.56 -2.64 -2.01
CA GLY A 90 -3.01 -3.42 -3.12
C GLY A 90 -1.48 -3.49 -3.07
N ILE A 91 -0.81 -2.34 -2.89
CA ILE A 91 0.65 -2.31 -2.74
C ILE A 91 1.10 -3.12 -1.52
N ALA A 92 0.44 -2.97 -0.37
CA ALA A 92 0.79 -3.71 0.84
C ALA A 92 0.66 -5.23 0.64
N THR A 93 -0.42 -5.67 -0.01
CA THR A 93 -0.67 -7.08 -0.34
C THR A 93 0.42 -7.63 -1.25
N GLU A 94 0.83 -6.90 -2.29
CA GLU A 94 1.91 -7.34 -3.18
C GLU A 94 3.27 -7.41 -2.48
N LEU A 95 3.57 -6.46 -1.59
CA LEU A 95 4.80 -6.50 -0.80
C LEU A 95 4.83 -7.69 0.17
N PHE A 96 3.69 -7.97 0.80
CA PHE A 96 3.52 -9.16 1.63
C PHE A 96 3.72 -10.43 0.80
N ALA A 97 3.09 -10.50 -0.37
CA ALA A 97 3.20 -11.66 -1.26
C ALA A 97 4.65 -11.90 -1.71
N ILE A 98 5.39 -10.86 -2.13
CA ILE A 98 6.83 -10.97 -2.44
C ILE A 98 7.60 -11.56 -1.26
N SER A 99 7.32 -11.08 -0.05
CA SER A 99 8.03 -11.51 1.15
C SER A 99 7.73 -12.97 1.49
N ALA A 100 6.44 -13.35 1.45
CA ALA A 100 5.98 -14.72 1.66
C ALA A 100 6.55 -15.68 0.60
N THR A 101 6.57 -15.29 -0.67
CA THR A 101 7.17 -16.08 -1.75
C THR A 101 8.65 -16.30 -1.52
N CYS A 102 9.41 -15.28 -1.11
CA CYS A 102 10.84 -15.45 -0.82
C CYS A 102 11.07 -16.40 0.36
N SER A 103 10.32 -16.26 1.45
CA SER A 103 10.41 -17.15 2.61
C SER A 103 10.04 -18.59 2.26
N PHE A 104 8.97 -18.78 1.49
CA PHE A 104 8.52 -20.10 1.07
C PHE A 104 9.50 -20.75 0.08
N ALA A 105 10.02 -20.00 -0.88
CA ALA A 105 11.04 -20.46 -1.80
C ALA A 105 12.31 -20.91 -1.06
N GLN A 106 12.76 -20.15 -0.07
CA GLN A 106 13.88 -20.56 0.77
C GLN A 106 13.60 -21.86 1.50
N TYR A 107 12.42 -21.98 2.12
CA TYR A 107 12.01 -23.21 2.79
C TYR A 107 12.02 -24.44 1.86
N LYS A 108 11.57 -24.27 0.61
CA LYS A 108 11.61 -25.35 -0.39
C LYS A 108 13.03 -25.77 -0.76
N ILE A 109 13.92 -24.80 -0.96
CA ILE A 109 15.35 -25.05 -1.21
C ILE A 109 15.97 -25.78 -0.02
N ASP A 110 15.72 -25.32 1.21
CA ASP A 110 16.23 -25.95 2.42
C ASP A 110 15.67 -27.37 2.65
N SER A 111 14.48 -27.64 2.09
CA SER A 111 13.83 -28.97 2.12
C SER A 111 14.34 -29.92 1.02
N GLY A 112 15.30 -29.47 0.19
CA GLY A 112 15.94 -30.30 -0.84
C GLY A 112 15.28 -30.26 -2.22
N GLU A 113 14.35 -29.35 -2.49
CA GLU A 113 13.82 -29.16 -3.85
C GLU A 113 14.87 -28.49 -4.77
N PRO A 114 14.83 -28.76 -6.09
CA PRO A 114 15.74 -28.15 -7.04
C PRO A 114 15.66 -26.62 -7.00
N ALA A 115 16.76 -25.98 -6.63
CA ALA A 115 16.78 -24.54 -6.38
C ALA A 115 16.45 -23.74 -7.65
N ASP A 116 16.93 -24.18 -8.80
CA ASP A 116 16.67 -23.55 -10.10
C ASP A 116 15.17 -23.50 -10.44
N GLU A 117 14.45 -24.61 -10.24
CA GLU A 117 13.00 -24.67 -10.47
C GLU A 117 12.25 -23.72 -9.52
N VAL A 118 12.52 -23.81 -8.22
CA VAL A 118 11.88 -22.97 -7.19
C VAL A 118 12.15 -21.49 -7.44
N LEU A 119 13.41 -21.13 -7.74
CA LEU A 119 13.82 -19.76 -7.99
C LEU A 119 13.22 -19.20 -9.29
N SER A 120 13.04 -20.02 -10.33
CA SER A 120 12.42 -19.58 -11.58
C SER A 120 10.99 -19.07 -11.35
N VAL A 121 10.19 -19.84 -10.61
CA VAL A 121 8.80 -19.52 -10.28
C VAL A 121 8.74 -18.32 -9.32
N ALA A 122 9.54 -18.34 -8.26
CA ALA A 122 9.59 -17.26 -7.29
C ALA A 122 10.01 -15.93 -7.92
N SER A 123 11.02 -15.96 -8.80
CA SER A 123 11.52 -14.78 -9.50
C SER A 123 10.49 -14.21 -10.46
N TYR A 124 9.79 -15.06 -11.22
CA TYR A 124 8.70 -14.64 -12.10
C TYR A 124 7.58 -13.97 -11.30
N PHE A 125 7.09 -14.62 -10.25
CA PHE A 125 6.06 -14.06 -9.39
C PHE A 125 6.47 -12.69 -8.83
N CYS A 126 7.67 -12.60 -8.27
CA CYS A 126 8.14 -11.36 -7.67
C CYS A 126 8.36 -10.24 -8.71
N ARG A 127 8.70 -10.54 -9.97
CA ARG A 127 8.74 -9.55 -11.06
C ARG A 127 7.33 -9.08 -11.43
N SER A 128 6.38 -9.99 -11.52
CA SER A 128 4.98 -9.68 -11.78
C SER A 128 4.37 -8.80 -10.68
N ALA A 129 4.62 -9.12 -9.41
CA ALA A 129 4.18 -8.34 -8.26
C ALA A 129 4.76 -6.91 -8.25
N LYS A 130 6.03 -6.74 -8.64
CA LYS A 130 6.66 -5.41 -8.79
C LYS A 130 5.91 -4.54 -9.82
N MET A 131 5.50 -5.12 -10.95
CA MET A 131 4.74 -4.39 -11.97
C MET A 131 3.37 -3.93 -11.44
N ARG A 132 2.67 -4.79 -10.68
CA ARG A 132 1.40 -4.41 -10.03
C ARG A 132 1.59 -3.31 -8.99
N ILE A 133 2.66 -3.37 -8.20
CA ILE A 133 3.02 -2.30 -7.26
C ILE A 133 3.24 -0.98 -7.99
N ASP A 134 3.99 -0.98 -9.10
CA ASP A 134 4.25 0.22 -9.87
C ASP A 134 2.97 0.79 -10.48
N HIS A 135 2.08 -0.07 -10.98
CA HIS A 135 0.74 0.32 -11.45
C HIS A 135 -0.10 0.97 -10.34
N HIS A 136 -0.16 0.38 -9.15
CA HIS A 136 -0.88 0.97 -8.02
C HIS A 136 -0.28 2.32 -7.60
N PHE A 137 1.05 2.45 -7.56
CA PHE A 137 1.69 3.73 -7.26
C PHE A 137 1.37 4.79 -8.33
N ALA A 138 1.39 4.44 -9.60
CA ALA A 138 0.99 5.34 -10.69
C ALA A 138 -0.46 5.80 -10.51
N GLY A 139 -1.38 4.88 -10.19
CA GLY A 139 -2.78 5.19 -9.91
C GLY A 139 -3.01 6.13 -8.71
N THR A 140 -2.05 6.25 -7.79
CA THR A 140 -2.16 7.24 -6.68
C THR A 140 -1.94 8.69 -7.13
N LEU A 141 -1.31 8.90 -8.29
CA LEU A 141 -1.02 10.24 -8.84
C LEU A 141 -1.83 10.54 -10.09
N CYS A 142 -1.98 9.55 -10.98
CA CYS A 142 -2.69 9.66 -12.24
C CYS A 142 -3.91 8.74 -12.20
N ASN A 143 -5.10 9.32 -11.98
CA ASN A 143 -6.37 8.61 -11.94
C ASN A 143 -7.51 9.48 -12.47
N ALA A 144 -8.63 8.85 -12.78
CA ALA A 144 -9.86 9.51 -13.21
C ALA A 144 -10.91 9.52 -12.09
N ASP A 145 -10.52 9.31 -10.83
CA ASP A 145 -11.44 9.04 -9.72
C ASP A 145 -12.46 10.18 -9.55
N ARG A 146 -11.99 11.42 -9.65
CA ARG A 146 -12.86 12.60 -9.54
C ARG A 146 -13.82 12.71 -10.72
N ALA A 147 -13.33 12.54 -11.95
CA ALA A 147 -14.19 12.56 -13.14
C ALA A 147 -15.24 11.44 -13.10
N GLY A 148 -14.86 10.24 -12.63
CA GLY A 148 -15.79 9.12 -12.45
C GLY A 148 -16.83 9.38 -11.36
N TYR A 149 -16.45 10.01 -10.25
CA TYR A 149 -17.38 10.44 -9.20
C TYR A 149 -18.38 11.46 -9.74
N ASP A 150 -17.89 12.50 -10.43
CA ASP A 150 -18.73 13.56 -11.00
C ASP A 150 -19.73 12.97 -12.02
N LEU A 151 -19.26 12.10 -12.92
CA LEU A 151 -20.13 11.37 -13.86
C LEU A 151 -21.20 10.54 -13.16
N THR A 152 -20.84 9.85 -12.07
CA THR A 152 -21.79 9.06 -11.29
C THR A 152 -22.86 9.96 -10.67
N GLN A 153 -22.49 11.13 -10.15
CA GLN A 153 -23.46 12.12 -9.64
C GLN A 153 -24.40 12.63 -10.74
N GLU A 154 -23.88 12.89 -11.95
CA GLU A 154 -24.71 13.29 -13.08
C GLU A 154 -25.69 12.20 -13.53
N LEU A 155 -25.24 10.94 -13.55
CA LEU A 155 -26.09 9.79 -13.87
C LEU A 155 -27.22 9.61 -12.86
N LEU A 156 -26.93 9.80 -11.57
CA LEU A 156 -27.91 9.73 -10.48
C LEU A 156 -28.90 10.92 -10.52
N ALA A 157 -28.43 12.10 -10.95
CA ALA A 157 -29.26 13.29 -11.14
C ALA A 157 -30.13 13.25 -12.41
N GLY A 158 -30.12 12.15 -13.17
CA GLY A 158 -30.94 11.97 -14.36
C GLY A 158 -30.47 12.72 -15.61
N LYS A 159 -29.28 13.36 -15.57
CA LYS A 159 -28.77 14.15 -16.70
C LYS A 159 -28.47 13.33 -17.96
N HIS A 160 -28.29 12.01 -17.80
CA HIS A 160 -27.92 11.07 -18.87
C HIS A 160 -29.03 10.03 -19.16
N GLU A 161 -30.30 10.33 -18.87
CA GLU A 161 -31.43 9.40 -19.06
C GLU A 161 -31.58 8.87 -20.50
N GLY A 162 -31.18 9.66 -21.51
CA GLY A 162 -31.19 9.23 -22.91
C GLY A 162 -30.33 8.00 -23.20
N PHE A 163 -29.20 7.83 -22.48
CA PHE A 163 -28.30 6.68 -22.65
C PHE A 163 -28.79 5.41 -21.95
N ARG A 164 -29.69 5.52 -20.97
CA ARG A 164 -30.26 4.37 -20.26
C ARG A 164 -31.20 3.53 -21.13
N LYS A 165 -31.76 4.11 -22.21
CA LYS A 165 -32.75 3.46 -23.10
C LYS A 165 -32.18 2.45 -24.11
N GLY A 166 -30.94 2.00 -23.98
CA GLY A 166 -30.35 1.03 -24.92
C GLY A 166 -29.22 0.16 -24.36
N ILE A 167 -28.96 0.22 -23.05
CA ILE A 167 -28.00 -0.68 -22.40
C ILE A 167 -28.80 -1.89 -21.93
N VAL A 168 -28.57 -3.04 -22.58
CA VAL A 168 -29.09 -4.37 -22.21
C VAL A 168 -28.13 -5.02 -21.23
#